data_AF-A0A812JN01-F1
#
_entry.id   AF-A0A812JN01-F1
#
_cell.length_a   1.000
_cell.length_b   1.000
_cell.length_c   1.000
_cell.angle_alpha   90.00
_cell.angle_beta   90.00
_cell.angle_gamma   90.00
#
_symmetry.space_group_name_H-M   'P 1'
#
loop_
_entity.id
_entity.type
_entity.pdbx_description
1 polymer ?
#
loop_
_entity_poly.entity_id
_entity_poly.type
_entity_poly.pdbx_seq_one_letter_code
_entity_poly.pdbx_strand_id
1 'polypeptide(L)'
;MSDGVNVGDPWADYLNQKNKQGDSATNRRGENKEEAKGLSEEDQRTLIVGGWLPDTRRAKIEEEAKEILDREDLQHLIDADKLMVFGPRRSFGMLRFHLRQGETMPDLKKRMWEVVSKIRGAKIVLDSTRGEHGSGGKVAWASFLKTPEARRRSALCSLTRRIAMQLASIGGGTKNEAALVPESYDVDWGTGTIWNGELKLASATHRKDNNRGDDFYVLPQGWVDLRAITSLTGVAWEEAVAAFQREL
;
A
#
# COMPACT_ATOMS: atom_id res chain seq x y z
N MET A 1 -2.91 -28.97 55.84
CA MET A 1 -2.84 -29.81 54.62
C MET A 1 -3.68 -29.11 53.58
N SER A 2 -3.02 -28.37 52.70
CA SER A 2 -3.68 -27.56 51.66
C SER A 2 -3.10 -28.01 50.32
N ASP A 3 -3.83 -28.88 49.65
CA ASP A 3 -3.52 -29.34 48.30
C ASP A 3 -3.81 -28.21 47.31
N GLY A 4 -2.74 -27.57 46.85
CA GLY A 4 -2.79 -26.60 45.76
C GLY A 4 -2.87 -27.32 44.42
N VAL A 5 -4.03 -27.26 43.77
CA VAL A 5 -4.20 -27.67 42.38
C VAL A 5 -3.37 -26.74 41.50
N ASN A 6 -2.24 -27.23 41.00
CA ASN A 6 -1.41 -26.55 40.01
C ASN A 6 -2.13 -26.60 38.66
N VAL A 7 -3.00 -25.63 38.40
CA VAL A 7 -3.61 -25.42 37.09
C VAL A 7 -2.53 -24.80 36.21
N GLY A 8 -1.86 -25.64 35.41
CA GLY A 8 -0.89 -25.20 34.42
C GLY A 8 -1.47 -24.12 33.52
N ASP A 9 -0.68 -23.08 33.25
CA ASP A 9 -1.06 -21.94 32.42
C ASP A 9 -1.39 -22.42 30.99
N PRO A 10 -2.67 -22.38 30.56
CA PRO A 10 -3.07 -22.83 29.24
C PRO A 10 -2.39 -22.04 28.11
N TRP A 11 -1.92 -20.82 28.42
CA TRP A 11 -1.21 -19.97 27.49
C TRP A 11 0.23 -20.45 27.24
N ALA A 12 0.91 -20.93 28.28
CA ALA A 12 2.23 -21.51 28.15
C ALA A 12 2.22 -22.81 27.32
N ASP A 13 1.18 -23.63 27.49
CA ASP A 13 0.99 -24.86 26.69
C ASP A 13 0.67 -24.55 25.22
N TYR A 14 -0.12 -23.51 24.95
CA TYR A 14 -0.39 -23.04 23.59
C TYR A 14 0.88 -22.53 22.88
N LEU A 15 1.72 -21.74 23.57
CA LEU A 15 2.98 -21.25 23.01
C LEU A 15 3.98 -22.39 22.76
N ASN A 16 4.03 -23.38 23.64
CA ASN A 16 4.87 -24.56 23.48
C ASN A 16 4.39 -25.46 22.33
N GLN A 17 3.09 -25.57 22.09
CA GLN A 17 2.56 -26.25 20.91
C GLN A 17 2.88 -25.49 19.61
N LYS A 18 2.80 -24.16 19.63
CA LYS A 18 3.15 -23.30 18.49
C LYS A 18 4.64 -23.33 18.15
N ASN A 19 5.52 -23.43 19.14
CA ASN A 19 6.97 -23.57 18.92
C ASN A 19 7.39 -24.99 18.49
N LYS A 20 6.61 -26.03 18.85
CA LYS A 20 6.83 -27.41 18.37
C LYS A 20 6.34 -27.64 16.94
N GLN A 21 5.37 -26.86 16.46
CA GLN A 21 5.01 -26.78 15.04
C GLN A 21 5.94 -25.76 14.35
N GLY A 22 7.11 -26.24 13.92
CA GLY A 22 8.17 -25.43 13.34
C GLY A 22 7.74 -24.43 12.26
N ASP A 23 8.41 -23.28 12.29
CA ASP A 23 8.58 -22.30 11.22
C ASP A 23 7.36 -21.94 10.36
N SER A 24 6.61 -20.93 10.83
CA SER A 24 5.81 -20.08 9.94
C SER A 24 6.49 -18.73 9.69
N ALA A 25 7.72 -18.77 9.19
CA ALA A 25 8.29 -17.71 8.35
C ALA A 25 7.63 -17.66 6.94
N THR A 26 6.42 -18.24 6.78
CA THR A 26 5.75 -18.48 5.50
C THR A 26 4.75 -17.40 5.09
N ASN A 27 4.41 -16.43 5.94
CA ASN A 27 3.36 -15.46 5.57
C ASN A 27 3.80 -14.41 4.52
N ARG A 28 5.11 -14.17 4.34
CA ARG A 28 5.62 -13.29 3.26
C ARG A 28 5.79 -13.98 1.90
N ARG A 29 5.68 -15.32 1.86
CA ARG A 29 5.95 -16.12 0.64
C ARG A 29 4.68 -16.39 -0.18
N GLY A 30 3.50 -16.29 0.44
CA GLY A 30 2.19 -16.46 -0.22
C GLY A 30 1.75 -15.25 -1.04
N GLU A 31 1.92 -14.04 -0.51
CA GLU A 31 1.49 -12.79 -1.17
C GLU A 31 2.16 -12.58 -2.53
N ASN A 32 3.47 -12.84 -2.62
CA ASN A 32 4.23 -12.67 -3.86
C ASN A 32 3.80 -13.61 -5.01
N LYS A 33 3.21 -14.78 -4.71
CA LYS A 33 2.84 -15.76 -5.74
C LYS A 33 1.49 -15.42 -6.38
N GLU A 34 0.59 -14.81 -5.61
CA GLU A 34 -0.68 -14.29 -6.12
C GLU A 34 -0.52 -12.92 -6.81
N GLU A 35 0.43 -12.10 -6.36
CA GLU A 35 0.77 -10.81 -6.99
C GLU A 35 1.44 -10.92 -8.37
N ALA A 36 1.86 -12.10 -8.82
CA ALA A 36 2.32 -12.29 -10.21
C ALA A 36 1.18 -12.73 -11.15
N LYS A 37 0.09 -13.30 -10.62
CA LYS A 37 -1.07 -13.71 -11.41
C LYS A 37 -1.78 -12.46 -11.96
N GLY A 38 -1.69 -12.26 -13.28
CA GLY A 38 -2.36 -11.16 -13.98
C GLY A 38 -1.44 -10.02 -14.44
N LEU A 39 -0.12 -10.14 -14.29
CA LEU A 39 0.85 -9.27 -14.94
C LEU A 39 1.46 -9.95 -16.17
N SER A 40 1.70 -9.18 -17.23
CA SER A 40 2.48 -9.65 -18.38
C SER A 40 3.91 -10.00 -17.96
N GLU A 41 4.65 -10.79 -18.75
CA GLU A 41 6.06 -11.08 -18.43
C GLU A 41 6.90 -9.80 -18.34
N GLU A 42 6.60 -8.82 -19.19
CA GLU A 42 7.26 -7.51 -19.18
C GLU A 42 6.97 -6.74 -17.89
N ASP A 43 5.72 -6.73 -17.43
CA ASP A 43 5.35 -6.09 -16.17
C ASP A 43 5.98 -6.80 -14.97
N GLN A 44 6.10 -8.13 -15.02
CA GLN A 44 6.79 -8.88 -13.96
C GLN A 44 8.28 -8.51 -13.88
N ARG A 45 8.89 -8.06 -14.98
CA ARG A 45 10.30 -7.62 -15.03
C ARG A 45 10.44 -6.10 -14.86
N THR A 46 9.42 -5.42 -14.35
CA THR A 46 9.43 -3.96 -14.21
C THR A 46 9.30 -3.52 -12.76
N LEU A 47 10.14 -2.56 -12.36
CA LEU A 47 9.97 -1.78 -11.13
C LEU A 47 9.38 -0.42 -11.44
N ILE A 48 8.56 0.09 -10.53
CA ILE A 48 8.23 1.51 -10.44
C ILE A 48 9.27 2.18 -9.55
N VAL A 49 9.86 3.26 -10.04
CA VAL A 49 10.71 4.16 -9.25
C VAL A 49 9.96 5.47 -9.10
N GLY A 50 9.75 5.92 -7.86
CA GLY A 50 9.02 7.13 -7.54
C GLY A 50 9.76 7.96 -6.49
N GLY A 51 9.12 9.06 -6.08
CA GLY A 51 9.71 10.03 -5.16
C GLY A 51 9.39 11.47 -5.58
N TRP A 52 9.11 11.68 -6.87
CA TRP A 52 8.70 12.98 -7.40
C TRP A 52 7.32 13.40 -6.91
N LEU A 53 7.09 14.71 -6.91
CA LEU A 53 5.78 15.28 -6.66
C LEU A 53 4.79 14.92 -7.77
N PRO A 54 3.47 14.95 -7.48
CA PRO A 54 2.45 14.91 -8.52
C PRO A 54 2.74 15.94 -9.61
N ASP A 55 2.42 15.57 -10.85
CA ASP A 55 2.56 16.43 -12.03
C ASP A 55 3.98 16.94 -12.36
N THR A 56 5.04 16.30 -11.85
CA THR A 56 6.42 16.58 -12.26
C THR A 56 6.60 16.35 -13.76
N ARG A 57 7.26 17.30 -14.45
CA ARG A 57 7.54 17.20 -15.91
C ARG A 57 8.42 16.00 -16.21
N ARG A 58 8.10 15.26 -17.27
CA ARG A 58 8.89 14.10 -17.73
C ARG A 58 10.40 14.37 -17.82
N ALA A 59 10.78 15.50 -18.42
CA ALA A 59 12.19 15.86 -18.57
C ALA A 59 12.91 15.99 -17.21
N LYS A 60 12.22 16.47 -16.17
CA LYS A 60 12.77 16.59 -14.82
C LYS A 60 12.93 15.24 -14.14
N ILE A 61 11.97 14.33 -14.35
CA ILE A 61 12.08 12.94 -13.88
C ILE A 61 13.25 12.24 -14.55
N GLU A 62 13.39 12.38 -15.88
CA GLU A 62 14.49 11.76 -16.64
C GLU A 62 15.87 12.34 -16.27
N GLU A 63 15.94 13.64 -15.96
CA GLU A 63 17.15 14.29 -15.45
C GLU A 63 17.56 13.73 -14.08
N GLU A 64 16.67 13.78 -13.08
CA GLU A 64 16.98 13.38 -11.70
C GLU A 64 17.07 11.85 -11.55
N ALA A 65 16.44 11.07 -12.43
CA ALA A 65 16.58 9.63 -12.43
C ALA A 65 18.03 9.18 -12.61
N LYS A 66 18.87 9.98 -13.28
CA LYS A 66 20.30 9.68 -13.43
C LYS A 66 21.01 9.62 -12.08
N GLU A 67 20.63 10.46 -11.12
CA GLU A 67 21.19 10.44 -9.76
C GLU A 67 20.93 9.11 -9.05
N ILE A 68 19.86 8.39 -9.42
CA ILE A 68 19.55 7.06 -8.92
C ILE A 68 20.30 6.00 -9.74
N LEU A 69 20.22 6.07 -11.06
CA LEU A 69 20.76 5.02 -11.96
C LEU A 69 22.29 4.99 -12.00
N ASP A 70 22.95 6.14 -11.84
CA ASP A 70 24.40 6.27 -11.92
C ASP A 70 25.12 5.83 -10.64
N ARG A 71 24.37 5.44 -9.60
CA ARG A 71 24.98 4.98 -8.35
C ARG A 71 25.75 3.68 -8.54
N GLU A 72 27.00 3.67 -8.09
CA GLU A 72 27.92 2.53 -8.20
C GLU A 72 27.33 1.23 -7.61
N ASP A 73 26.59 1.35 -6.51
CA ASP A 73 25.97 0.21 -5.84
C ASP A 73 24.78 -0.39 -6.63
N LEU A 74 24.27 0.31 -7.64
CA LEU A 74 23.15 -0.10 -8.49
C LEU A 74 23.55 -0.47 -9.93
N GLN A 75 24.64 0.10 -10.46
CA GLN A 75 25.05 -0.07 -11.86
C GLN A 75 25.14 -1.53 -12.32
N HIS A 76 25.68 -2.43 -11.49
CA HIS A 76 25.80 -3.85 -11.84
C HIS A 76 24.46 -4.63 -11.77
N LEU A 77 23.44 -4.06 -11.13
CA LEU A 77 22.12 -4.67 -10.97
C LEU A 77 21.13 -4.23 -12.03
N ILE A 78 21.34 -3.07 -12.63
CA ILE A 78 20.41 -2.42 -13.57
C ILE A 78 20.94 -2.55 -15.00
N ASP A 79 20.07 -2.90 -15.95
CA ASP A 79 20.42 -3.05 -17.37
C ASP A 79 19.95 -1.85 -18.22
N ALA A 80 19.42 -0.81 -17.59
CA ALA A 80 18.73 0.29 -18.25
C ALA A 80 19.36 1.64 -17.91
N ASP A 81 19.62 2.44 -18.95
CA ASP A 81 20.27 3.76 -18.81
C ASP A 81 19.27 4.88 -18.48
N LYS A 82 17.96 4.59 -18.55
CA LYS A 82 16.91 5.57 -18.26
C LYS A 82 15.64 4.89 -17.74
N LEU A 83 14.89 5.64 -16.95
CA LEU A 83 13.50 5.29 -16.65
C LEU A 83 12.61 5.63 -17.85
N MET A 84 11.62 4.78 -18.11
CA MET A 84 10.56 5.14 -19.04
C MET A 84 9.47 5.91 -18.29
N VAL A 85 9.10 7.06 -18.83
CA VAL A 85 8.02 7.89 -18.28
C VAL A 85 6.95 8.04 -19.36
N PHE A 86 5.78 7.48 -19.11
CA PHE A 86 4.65 7.59 -20.03
C PHE A 86 3.90 8.90 -19.82
N GLY A 87 3.73 9.69 -20.88
CA GLY A 87 3.05 10.98 -20.83
C GLY A 87 3.95 12.17 -20.42
N PRO A 88 3.40 13.40 -20.44
CA PRO A 88 4.19 14.62 -20.24
C PRO A 88 4.52 14.90 -18.76
N ARG A 89 3.70 14.40 -17.82
CA ARG A 89 3.83 14.65 -16.38
C ARG A 89 3.47 13.41 -15.58
N ARG A 90 4.27 13.08 -14.58
CA ARG A 90 4.08 11.91 -13.68
C ARG A 90 4.73 12.20 -12.32
N SER A 91 4.57 11.29 -11.38
CA SER A 91 5.28 11.26 -10.10
C SER A 91 6.24 10.06 -9.97
N PHE A 92 6.40 9.28 -11.04
CA PHE A 92 7.20 8.07 -11.09
C PHE A 92 7.64 7.72 -12.53
N GLY A 93 8.65 6.88 -12.64
CA GLY A 93 9.12 6.24 -13.87
C GLY A 93 9.16 4.71 -13.75
N MET A 94 9.32 4.04 -14.88
CA MET A 94 9.36 2.58 -14.98
C MET A 94 10.77 2.11 -15.33
N LEU A 95 11.31 1.20 -14.52
CA LEU A 95 12.61 0.57 -14.71
C LEU A 95 12.40 -0.88 -15.18
N ARG A 96 12.68 -1.14 -16.46
CA ARG A 96 12.57 -2.48 -17.06
C ARG A 96 13.88 -3.24 -16.93
N PHE A 97 13.77 -4.50 -16.53
CA PHE A 97 14.87 -5.44 -16.42
C PHE A 97 14.87 -6.39 -17.61
N HIS A 98 16.06 -6.74 -18.08
CA HIS A 98 16.26 -7.81 -19.04
C HIS A 98 16.64 -9.08 -18.30
N LEU A 99 16.16 -10.22 -18.79
CA LEU A 99 16.63 -11.52 -18.30
C LEU A 99 18.01 -11.77 -18.90
N ARG A 100 19.05 -11.76 -18.05
CA ARG A 100 20.44 -11.95 -18.49
C ARG A 100 20.67 -13.40 -18.93
N GLN A 101 21.71 -13.64 -19.73
CA GLN A 101 22.06 -14.99 -20.15
C GLN A 101 22.38 -15.88 -18.94
N GLY A 102 21.72 -17.03 -18.83
CA GLY A 102 21.87 -17.95 -17.70
C GLY A 102 21.14 -17.53 -16.42
N GLU A 103 20.46 -16.37 -16.41
CA GLU A 103 19.65 -15.92 -15.28
C GLU A 103 18.26 -16.55 -15.35
N THR A 104 17.75 -17.06 -14.21
CA THR A 104 16.36 -17.53 -14.12
C THR A 104 15.44 -16.40 -13.66
N MET A 105 14.12 -16.54 -13.88
CA MET A 105 13.15 -15.55 -13.36
C MET A 105 13.26 -15.30 -11.85
N PRO A 106 13.45 -16.33 -10.98
CA PRO A 106 13.76 -16.13 -9.57
C PRO A 106 15.02 -15.30 -9.31
N ASP A 107 16.10 -15.51 -10.08
CA ASP A 107 17.34 -14.74 -9.95
C ASP A 107 17.14 -13.28 -10.33
N LEU A 108 16.42 -13.02 -11.44
CA LEU A 108 16.02 -11.68 -11.84
C LEU A 108 15.18 -10.99 -10.75
N LYS A 109 14.23 -11.71 -10.14
CA LYS A 109 13.42 -11.17 -9.04
C LYS A 109 14.27 -10.84 -7.80
N LYS A 110 15.28 -11.66 -7.50
CA LYS A 110 16.24 -11.39 -6.42
C LYS A 110 17.05 -10.12 -6.72
N ARG A 111 17.52 -9.95 -7.95
CA ARG A 111 18.21 -8.73 -8.41
C ARG A 111 17.33 -7.48 -8.33
N MET A 112 16.07 -7.57 -8.77
CA MET A 112 15.10 -6.48 -8.60
C MET A 112 14.87 -6.12 -7.14
N TRP A 113 14.76 -7.11 -6.25
CA TRP A 113 14.64 -6.88 -4.81
C TRP A 113 15.86 -6.19 -4.20
N GLU A 114 17.05 -6.55 -4.67
CA GLU A 114 18.29 -5.89 -4.27
C GLU A 114 18.29 -4.40 -4.65
N VAL A 115 17.85 -4.06 -5.87
CA VAL A 115 17.67 -2.67 -6.32
C VAL A 115 16.68 -1.93 -5.40
N VAL A 116 15.54 -2.52 -5.09
CA VAL A 116 14.55 -1.93 -4.17
C VAL A 116 15.15 -1.66 -2.79
N SER A 117 15.92 -2.61 -2.26
CA SER A 117 16.57 -2.50 -0.95
C SER A 117 17.61 -1.37 -0.93
N LYS A 118 18.46 -1.29 -1.98
CA LYS A 118 19.51 -0.27 -2.09
C LYS A 118 18.94 1.14 -2.25
N ILE A 119 17.93 1.32 -3.11
CA ILE A 119 17.24 2.62 -3.25
C ILE A 119 16.65 3.08 -1.91
N ARG A 120 15.97 2.16 -1.20
CA ARG A 120 15.38 2.46 0.12
C ARG A 120 16.44 2.81 1.16
N GLY A 121 17.54 2.06 1.21
CA GLY A 121 18.63 2.27 2.16
C GLY A 121 19.40 3.57 1.94
N ALA A 122 19.52 4.00 0.67
CA ALA A 122 20.23 5.20 0.28
C ALA A 122 19.55 6.51 0.71
N LYS A 123 18.23 6.49 0.99
CA LYS A 123 17.44 7.67 1.38
C LYS A 123 17.67 8.88 0.46
N ILE A 124 17.70 8.63 -0.85
CA ILE A 124 17.98 9.66 -1.87
C ILE A 124 16.86 10.69 -1.86
N VAL A 125 17.15 11.94 -1.52
CA VAL A 125 16.19 13.05 -1.60
C VAL A 125 16.34 13.72 -2.95
N LEU A 126 15.25 13.78 -3.72
CA LEU A 126 15.25 14.39 -5.05
C LEU A 126 15.24 15.91 -4.95
N ASP A 127 16.11 16.57 -5.72
CA ASP A 127 16.29 18.02 -5.66
C ASP A 127 15.02 18.81 -5.95
N SER A 128 14.23 18.37 -6.94
CA SER A 128 12.91 18.95 -7.28
C SER A 128 11.89 18.94 -6.15
N THR A 129 12.15 18.17 -5.09
CA THR A 129 11.22 18.00 -3.96
C THR A 129 11.71 18.69 -2.69
N ARG A 130 12.90 19.28 -2.69
CA ARG A 130 13.44 19.98 -1.52
C ARG A 130 12.58 21.20 -1.17
N GLY A 131 12.33 21.40 0.12
CA GLY A 131 11.49 22.49 0.64
C GLY A 131 10.00 22.19 0.67
N GLU A 132 9.55 21.13 -0.01
CA GLU A 132 8.19 20.60 0.08
C GLU A 132 8.08 19.59 1.23
N HIS A 133 6.89 19.46 1.83
CA HIS A 133 6.64 18.67 3.06
C HIS A 133 7.48 19.09 4.30
N GLY A 134 7.52 20.39 4.59
CA GLY A 134 7.86 20.92 5.93
C GLY A 134 9.31 20.79 6.41
N SER A 135 10.12 19.83 5.93
CA SER A 135 11.48 19.59 6.43
C SER A 135 12.23 18.44 5.71
N GLY A 136 12.61 18.61 4.43
CA GLY A 136 13.66 17.76 3.83
C GLY A 136 13.34 17.00 2.53
N GLY A 137 12.22 17.30 1.87
CA GLY A 137 11.87 16.74 0.55
C GLY A 137 11.46 15.27 0.56
N LYS A 138 11.14 14.73 -0.63
CA LYS A 138 10.68 13.35 -0.79
C LYS A 138 11.85 12.43 -1.12
N VAL A 139 11.88 11.32 -0.40
CA VAL A 139 12.84 10.24 -0.61
C VAL A 139 12.40 9.37 -1.79
N ALA A 140 13.33 9.08 -2.69
CA ALA A 140 13.12 8.16 -3.79
C ALA A 140 12.85 6.74 -3.26
N TRP A 141 11.97 6.03 -3.95
CA TRP A 141 11.58 4.67 -3.60
C TRP A 141 11.42 3.84 -4.87
N ALA A 142 11.54 2.52 -4.72
CA ALA A 142 11.20 1.59 -5.78
C ALA A 142 10.29 0.48 -5.27
N SER A 143 9.41 -0.01 -6.12
CA SER A 143 8.48 -1.10 -5.81
C SER A 143 8.12 -1.88 -7.06
N PHE A 144 7.63 -3.11 -6.88
CA PHE A 144 7.10 -3.90 -7.98
C PHE A 144 5.81 -3.27 -8.53
N LEU A 145 5.55 -3.50 -9.82
CA LEU A 145 4.23 -3.21 -10.39
C LEU A 145 3.17 -4.02 -9.64
N LYS A 146 2.09 -3.35 -9.25
CA LYS A 146 0.90 -3.99 -8.69
C LYS A 146 0.08 -4.64 -9.80
N THR A 147 -0.48 -5.82 -9.53
CA THR A 147 -1.50 -6.44 -10.40
C THR A 147 -2.73 -5.54 -10.55
N PRO A 148 -3.57 -5.74 -11.58
CA PRO A 148 -4.89 -5.12 -11.65
C PRO A 148 -5.70 -5.32 -10.36
N GLU A 149 -5.66 -6.51 -9.75
CA GLU A 149 -6.36 -6.80 -8.51
C GLU A 149 -5.80 -6.01 -7.32
N ALA A 150 -4.48 -6.00 -7.15
CA ALA A 150 -3.84 -5.23 -6.07
C ALA A 150 -4.08 -3.72 -6.23
N ARG A 151 -4.10 -3.21 -7.47
CA ARG A 151 -4.52 -1.84 -7.76
C ARG A 151 -5.97 -1.59 -7.36
N ARG A 152 -6.88 -2.51 -7.69
CA ARG A 152 -8.29 -2.46 -7.31
C ARG A 152 -8.46 -2.35 -5.79
N ARG A 153 -7.78 -3.22 -5.03
CA ARG A 153 -7.81 -3.21 -3.55
C ARG A 153 -7.27 -1.91 -2.97
N SER A 154 -6.13 -1.42 -3.47
CA SER A 154 -5.55 -0.14 -3.02
C SER A 154 -6.42 1.07 -3.39
N ALA A 155 -7.16 1.00 -4.50
CA ALA A 155 -8.07 2.08 -4.92
C ALA A 155 -9.24 2.23 -3.94
N LEU A 156 -9.79 1.14 -3.42
CA LEU A 156 -10.84 1.18 -2.38
C LEU A 156 -10.39 1.98 -1.16
N CYS A 157 -9.20 1.69 -0.62
CA CYS A 157 -8.69 2.42 0.55
C CYS A 157 -8.52 3.92 0.27
N SER A 158 -8.00 4.27 -0.91
CA SER A 158 -7.76 5.66 -1.30
C SER A 158 -9.09 6.41 -1.47
N LEU A 159 -10.08 5.78 -2.11
CA LEU A 159 -11.43 6.28 -2.29
C LEU A 159 -12.11 6.52 -0.94
N THR A 160 -12.17 5.49 -0.09
CA THR A 160 -12.82 5.56 1.23
C THR A 160 -12.18 6.61 2.12
N ARG A 161 -10.83 6.69 2.17
CA ARG A 161 -10.13 7.73 2.95
C ARG A 161 -10.54 9.13 2.50
N ARG A 162 -10.47 9.38 1.18
CA ARG A 162 -10.77 10.69 0.60
C ARG A 162 -12.21 11.10 0.86
N ILE A 163 -13.18 10.21 0.62
CA ILE A 163 -14.59 10.48 0.88
C ILE A 163 -14.82 10.72 2.38
N ALA A 164 -14.25 9.90 3.25
CA ALA A 164 -14.39 10.07 4.71
C ALA A 164 -13.87 11.45 5.17
N MET A 165 -12.71 11.88 4.68
CA MET A 165 -12.17 13.21 4.97
C MET A 165 -13.05 14.34 4.41
N GLN A 166 -13.57 14.19 3.19
CA GLN A 166 -14.50 15.16 2.59
C GLN A 166 -15.78 15.28 3.40
N LEU A 167 -16.37 14.15 3.80
CA LEU A 167 -17.56 14.13 4.65
C LEU A 167 -17.29 14.72 6.03
N ALA A 168 -16.15 14.42 6.65
CA ALA A 168 -15.76 15.03 7.93
C ALA A 168 -15.58 16.56 7.84
N SER A 169 -15.21 17.09 6.67
CA SER A 169 -15.07 18.54 6.47
C SER A 169 -16.41 19.28 6.50
N ILE A 170 -17.50 18.60 6.11
CA ILE A 170 -18.87 19.13 6.14
C ILE A 170 -19.70 18.61 7.33
N GLY A 171 -19.15 17.68 8.10
CA GLY A 171 -19.78 17.07 9.26
C GLY A 171 -20.01 18.05 10.41
N GLY A 172 -21.09 17.81 11.16
CA GLY A 172 -21.49 18.60 12.32
C GLY A 172 -20.61 18.38 13.56
N GLY A 173 -21.01 18.95 14.69
CA GLY A 173 -20.24 18.92 15.95
C GLY A 173 -20.05 17.55 16.61
N THR A 174 -20.58 16.47 16.03
CA THR A 174 -20.44 15.09 16.50
C THR A 174 -19.34 14.30 15.78
N LYS A 175 -18.64 14.93 14.81
CA LYS A 175 -17.56 14.27 14.08
C LYS A 175 -16.36 13.96 14.97
N ASN A 176 -15.61 12.94 14.60
CA ASN A 176 -14.29 12.71 15.17
C ASN A 176 -13.27 13.58 14.44
N GLU A 177 -12.57 14.47 15.16
CA GLU A 177 -11.54 15.34 14.59
C GLU A 177 -10.40 14.55 13.92
N ALA A 178 -10.14 13.31 14.35
CA ALA A 178 -9.18 12.43 13.71
C ALA A 178 -9.53 12.18 12.22
N ALA A 179 -10.82 12.23 11.85
CA ALA A 179 -11.26 12.01 10.47
C ALA A 179 -10.74 13.06 9.47
N LEU A 180 -10.25 14.22 9.95
CA LEU A 180 -9.65 15.24 9.09
C LEU A 180 -8.13 15.06 8.90
N VAL A 181 -7.50 14.21 9.71
CA VAL A 181 -6.05 14.02 9.73
C VAL A 181 -5.69 12.80 8.85
N PRO A 182 -4.97 12.95 7.73
CA PRO A 182 -4.61 11.83 6.86
C PRO A 182 -3.89 10.68 7.58
N GLU A 183 -3.06 11.03 8.57
CA GLU A 183 -2.22 10.11 9.34
C GLU A 183 -3.00 9.30 10.37
N SER A 184 -4.25 9.66 10.68
CA SER A 184 -5.09 8.90 11.61
C SER A 184 -5.72 7.65 11.00
N TYR A 185 -5.57 7.47 9.68
CA TYR A 185 -6.13 6.35 8.95
C TYR A 185 -5.10 5.23 8.79
N ASP A 186 -5.34 4.12 9.47
CA ASP A 186 -4.59 2.89 9.25
C ASP A 186 -5.06 2.22 7.95
N VAL A 187 -4.12 1.90 7.07
CA VAL A 187 -4.42 1.27 5.78
C VAL A 187 -3.53 0.07 5.56
N ASP A 188 -4.18 -1.07 5.39
CA ASP A 188 -3.57 -2.25 4.81
C ASP A 188 -3.85 -2.28 3.31
N TRP A 189 -2.87 -1.84 2.54
CA TRP A 189 -2.93 -1.80 1.08
C TRP A 189 -3.00 -3.20 0.44
N GLY A 190 -2.50 -4.22 1.11
CA GLY A 190 -2.47 -5.59 0.64
C GLY A 190 -3.87 -6.21 0.65
N THR A 191 -4.59 -6.05 1.76
CA THR A 191 -5.99 -6.52 1.89
C THR A 191 -7.01 -5.52 1.36
N GLY A 192 -6.61 -4.30 1.05
CA GLY A 192 -7.55 -3.23 0.68
C GLY A 192 -8.48 -2.89 1.85
N THR A 193 -7.94 -2.89 3.08
CA THR A 193 -8.70 -2.59 4.29
C THR A 193 -8.22 -1.29 4.90
N ILE A 194 -9.17 -0.46 5.35
CA ILE A 194 -8.91 0.84 5.96
C ILE A 194 -9.69 1.00 7.25
N TRP A 195 -9.04 1.62 8.22
CA TRP A 195 -9.60 1.93 9.53
C TRP A 195 -9.36 3.39 9.88
N ASN A 196 -10.10 3.88 10.87
CA ASN A 196 -9.77 5.08 11.63
C ASN A 196 -9.96 4.74 13.11
N GLY A 197 -8.86 4.61 13.85
CA GLY A 197 -8.87 3.98 15.18
C GLY A 197 -9.49 2.58 15.11
N GLU A 198 -10.48 2.32 15.96
CA GLU A 198 -11.15 1.00 16.03
C GLU A 198 -12.19 0.79 14.92
N LEU A 199 -12.57 1.84 14.18
CA LEU A 199 -13.60 1.76 13.15
C LEU A 199 -13.04 1.21 11.85
N LYS A 200 -13.44 -0.01 11.46
CA LYS A 200 -13.18 -0.56 10.13
C LYS A 200 -14.13 0.08 9.12
N LEU A 201 -13.57 0.88 8.20
CA LEU A 201 -14.36 1.69 7.27
C LEU A 201 -14.67 0.95 5.98
N ALA A 202 -13.73 0.15 5.47
CA ALA A 202 -13.92 -0.62 4.23
C ALA A 202 -12.97 -1.81 4.16
N SER A 203 -13.32 -2.81 3.35
CA SER A 203 -12.41 -3.91 3.02
C SER A 203 -12.72 -4.52 1.64
N ALA A 204 -11.66 -4.91 0.94
CA ALA A 204 -11.75 -5.67 -0.30
C ALA A 204 -11.73 -7.19 -0.10
N THR A 205 -11.10 -7.68 0.97
CA THR A 205 -10.90 -9.13 1.18
C THR A 205 -11.55 -9.67 2.45
N HIS A 206 -11.73 -8.85 3.49
CA HIS A 206 -12.43 -9.30 4.68
C HIS A 206 -13.92 -9.47 4.40
N ARG A 207 -14.54 -10.44 5.07
CA ARG A 207 -16.00 -10.60 5.01
C ARG A 207 -16.65 -9.44 5.75
N LYS A 208 -17.73 -8.90 5.19
CA LYS A 208 -18.63 -8.01 5.91
C LYS A 208 -19.45 -8.80 6.93
N ASP A 209 -19.95 -8.12 7.95
CA ASP A 209 -20.91 -8.73 8.87
C ASP A 209 -22.26 -8.91 8.18
N ASN A 210 -22.71 -10.15 8.00
CA ASN A 210 -23.96 -10.42 7.30
C ASN A 210 -25.21 -10.05 8.12
N ASN A 211 -25.07 -9.86 9.43
CA ASN A 211 -26.17 -9.45 10.30
C ASN A 211 -26.46 -7.94 10.24
N ARG A 212 -25.55 -7.16 9.64
CA ARG A 212 -25.64 -5.71 9.48
C ARG A 212 -25.83 -5.33 8.01
N GLY A 213 -26.69 -6.07 7.30
CA GLY A 213 -26.79 -6.03 5.83
C GLY A 213 -26.85 -4.63 5.23
N ASP A 214 -27.75 -3.78 5.74
CA ASP A 214 -27.99 -2.43 5.24
C ASP A 214 -26.88 -1.43 5.63
N ASP A 215 -26.01 -1.78 6.59
CA ASP A 215 -24.90 -0.93 7.03
C ASP A 215 -23.79 -0.82 5.97
N PHE A 216 -23.81 -1.66 4.93
CA PHE A 216 -22.71 -1.77 3.97
C PHE A 216 -23.06 -1.29 2.56
N TYR A 217 -22.22 -0.42 2.01
CA TYR A 217 -22.23 -0.07 0.60
C TYR A 217 -21.28 -0.98 -0.19
N VAL A 218 -21.77 -1.59 -1.26
CA VAL A 218 -20.99 -2.54 -2.08
C VAL A 218 -20.48 -1.86 -3.34
N LEU A 219 -19.17 -1.91 -3.54
CA LEU A 219 -18.45 -1.41 -4.70
C LEU A 219 -17.82 -2.59 -5.47
N PRO A 220 -17.46 -2.42 -6.76
CA PRO A 220 -16.73 -3.46 -7.50
C PRO A 220 -15.41 -3.88 -6.84
N GLN A 221 -14.83 -3.01 -6.01
CA GLN A 221 -13.55 -3.21 -5.34
C GLN A 221 -13.68 -3.83 -3.93
N GLY A 222 -14.87 -3.88 -3.34
CA GLY A 222 -15.09 -4.33 -1.97
C GLY A 222 -16.33 -3.71 -1.33
N TRP A 223 -16.38 -3.67 0.00
CA TRP A 223 -17.47 -3.04 0.74
C TRP A 223 -16.98 -1.89 1.62
N VAL A 224 -17.88 -0.97 1.93
CA VAL A 224 -17.70 0.15 2.85
C VAL A 224 -18.75 0.06 3.95
N ASP A 225 -18.37 0.18 5.23
CA ASP A 225 -19.28 0.27 6.38
C ASP A 225 -19.74 1.72 6.53
N LEU A 226 -20.93 2.02 6.00
CA LEU A 226 -21.49 3.36 6.03
C LEU A 226 -21.82 3.82 7.44
N ARG A 227 -22.19 2.90 8.35
CA ARG A 227 -22.43 3.24 9.76
C ARG A 227 -21.14 3.69 10.44
N ALA A 228 -20.02 3.02 10.15
CA ALA A 228 -18.71 3.46 10.61
C ALA A 228 -18.35 4.83 10.02
N ILE A 229 -18.63 5.07 8.73
CA ILE A 229 -18.41 6.38 8.08
C ILE A 229 -19.24 7.49 8.73
N THR A 230 -20.54 7.32 8.92
CA THR A 230 -21.41 8.35 9.52
C THR A 230 -21.03 8.62 10.97
N SER A 231 -20.64 7.57 11.72
CA SER A 231 -20.17 7.70 13.10
C SER A 231 -18.84 8.46 13.17
N LEU A 232 -17.94 8.22 12.22
CA LEU A 232 -16.65 8.90 12.13
C LEU A 232 -16.80 10.37 11.73
N THR A 233 -17.65 10.64 10.74
CA THR A 233 -17.70 11.93 10.03
C THR A 233 -18.80 12.87 10.53
N GLY A 234 -19.78 12.37 11.29
CA GLY A 234 -20.89 13.17 11.81
C GLY A 234 -21.90 13.63 10.76
N VAL A 235 -21.90 13.02 9.56
CA VAL A 235 -22.88 13.28 8.50
C VAL A 235 -24.06 12.31 8.57
N ALA A 236 -25.18 12.70 7.96
CA ALA A 236 -26.34 11.82 7.80
C ALA A 236 -26.03 10.66 6.84
N TRP A 237 -26.76 9.56 7.02
CA TRP A 237 -26.61 8.34 6.24
C TRP A 237 -26.74 8.57 4.73
N GLU A 238 -27.74 9.36 4.33
CA GLU A 238 -28.06 9.66 2.94
C GLU A 238 -26.92 10.44 2.26
N GLU A 239 -26.26 11.34 2.99
CA GLU A 239 -25.12 12.10 2.46
C GLU A 239 -23.91 11.18 2.28
N ALA A 240 -23.67 10.26 3.21
CA ALA A 240 -22.61 9.26 3.06
C ALA A 240 -22.85 8.38 1.83
N VAL A 241 -24.07 7.86 1.64
CA VAL A 241 -24.45 7.08 0.45
C VAL A 241 -24.24 7.89 -0.83
N ALA A 242 -24.74 9.13 -0.87
CA ALA A 242 -24.63 9.99 -2.04
C ALA A 242 -23.17 10.28 -2.42
N ALA A 243 -22.29 10.45 -1.43
CA ALA A 243 -20.87 10.69 -1.69
C ALA A 243 -20.18 9.49 -2.36
N PHE A 244 -20.48 8.25 -1.94
CA PHE A 244 -19.94 7.06 -2.60
C PHE A 244 -20.55 6.82 -3.99
N GLN A 245 -21.83 7.17 -4.19
CA GLN A 245 -22.47 7.07 -5.51
C GLN A 245 -21.90 8.02 -6.56
N ARG A 246 -21.49 9.24 -6.16
CA ARG A 246 -20.92 10.25 -7.08
C ARG A 246 -19.56 9.86 -7.67
N GLU A 247 -18.90 8.86 -7.08
CA GLU A 247 -17.52 8.48 -7.38
C GLU A 247 -17.42 7.16 -8.18
N LEU A 248 -18.57 6.59 -8.54
CA LEU A 248 -18.73 5.47 -9.47
C LEU A 248 -18.88 5.96 -10.91
#